data_AF-A0A935EPC4-F1
#
_entry.id   AF-A0A935EPC4-F1
#
_cell.length_a   1.000
_cell.length_b   1.000
_cell.length_c   1.000
_cell.angle_alpha   90.00
_cell.angle_beta   90.00
_cell.angle_gamma   90.00
#
_symmetry.space_group_name_H-M   'P 1'
#
loop_
_entity.id
_entity.type
_entity.pdbx_description
1 polymer ?
#
loop_
_entity_poly.entity_id
_entity_poly.type
_entity_poly.pdbx_seq_one_letter_code
_entity_poly.pdbx_strand_id
1 'polypeptide(L)'
;MSTKPLRIVEYRIDYIHKVQVGVPSESDQEALNTAKAAFDEGSIWDDTPEMPLLYDDYDEVEEETLTFRVVDTVEVWPEPAVCILNARRDAAAREACRLLMLAEALRAGKLGTEGEYQRTLDQAYRMASQAFGGPEVQGAPRPRVVVGVEGGLVQGASSDLPVALIVIDYDMRDPGDGAVQVPQSGAGSTLATLIDHFVDLDPGFVAEVWQALPPD
;
A
#
# COMPACT_ATOMS: atom_id res chain seq x y z
N MET A 1 44.09 12.09 3.77
CA MET A 1 43.72 11.03 4.73
C MET A 1 43.51 9.77 3.93
N SER A 2 44.19 8.67 4.24
CA SER A 2 43.98 7.40 3.55
C SER A 2 42.62 6.83 3.96
N THR A 3 41.72 6.61 3.01
CA THR A 3 40.42 5.98 3.24
C THR A 3 40.62 4.53 3.63
N LYS A 4 39.98 4.09 4.72
CA LYS A 4 40.05 2.69 5.15
C LYS A 4 39.31 1.82 4.12
N PRO A 5 39.85 0.64 3.76
CA PRO A 5 39.18 -0.26 2.83
C PRO A 5 37.89 -0.83 3.43
N LEU A 6 36.83 -0.94 2.62
CA LEU A 6 35.55 -1.53 3.01
C LEU A 6 35.66 -3.05 2.94
N ARG A 7 35.12 -3.76 3.94
CA ARG A 7 35.17 -5.23 4.01
C ARG A 7 33.78 -5.78 4.23
N ILE A 8 33.42 -6.79 3.46
CA ILE A 8 32.20 -7.57 3.68
C ILE A 8 32.56 -8.70 4.65
N VAL A 9 31.84 -8.78 5.76
CA VAL A 9 32.03 -9.79 6.80
C VAL A 9 30.77 -10.63 6.87
N GLU A 10 30.94 -11.95 6.83
CA GLU A 10 29.88 -12.93 7.02
C GLU A 10 30.14 -13.68 8.32
N TYR A 11 29.07 -14.07 9.02
CA TYR A 11 29.11 -15.17 9.98
C TYR A 11 28.08 -16.24 9.62
N ARG A 12 28.29 -17.45 10.11
CA ARG A 12 27.36 -18.57 9.98
C ARG A 12 27.13 -19.22 11.33
N ILE A 13 25.92 -19.70 11.52
CA ILE A 13 25.43 -20.40 12.71
C ILE A 13 24.30 -21.33 12.24
N ASP A 14 24.26 -22.56 12.75
CA ASP A 14 23.22 -23.51 12.40
C ASP A 14 21.98 -23.31 13.27
N TYR A 15 20.81 -23.48 12.65
CA TYR A 15 19.51 -23.35 13.28
C TYR A 15 18.65 -24.57 12.98
N ILE A 16 17.79 -24.93 13.92
CA ILE A 16 16.68 -25.87 13.73
C ILE A 16 15.41 -25.05 13.49
N HIS A 17 14.79 -25.22 12.31
CA HIS A 17 13.45 -24.69 12.09
C HIS A 17 12.45 -25.56 12.86
N LYS A 18 11.78 -24.98 13.84
CA LYS A 18 10.81 -25.69 14.67
C LYS A 18 9.44 -25.08 14.44
N VAL A 19 8.51 -25.94 14.03
CA VAL A 19 7.11 -25.58 13.79
C VAL A 19 6.22 -26.46 14.65
N GLN A 20 5.25 -25.86 15.33
CA GLN A 20 4.23 -26.56 16.10
C GLN A 20 2.85 -26.05 15.68
N VAL A 21 1.95 -26.97 15.33
CA VAL A 21 0.56 -26.66 14.96
C VAL A 21 -0.40 -27.42 15.86
N GLY A 22 -1.57 -26.85 16.12
CA GLY A 22 -2.67 -27.56 16.76
C GLY A 22 -3.33 -28.50 15.77
N VAL A 23 -3.57 -29.77 16.15
CA VAL A 23 -4.28 -30.73 15.29
C VAL A 23 -5.35 -31.45 16.09
N PRO A 24 -6.65 -31.18 15.84
CA PRO A 24 -7.74 -31.97 16.39
C PRO A 24 -7.66 -33.40 15.83
N SER A 25 -7.55 -34.40 16.69
CA SER A 25 -7.42 -35.79 16.27
C SER A 25 -7.79 -36.76 17.39
N GLU A 26 -8.20 -37.96 17.03
CA GLU A 26 -8.46 -39.07 17.94
C GLU A 26 -7.18 -39.87 18.30
N SER A 27 -6.05 -39.63 17.63
CA SER A 27 -4.78 -40.32 17.89
C SER A 27 -3.53 -39.58 17.40
N ASP A 28 -2.38 -39.84 18.03
CA ASP A 28 -1.09 -39.27 17.60
C ASP A 28 -0.79 -39.54 16.12
N GLN A 29 -1.12 -40.73 15.62
CA GLN A 29 -0.83 -41.10 14.23
C GLN A 29 -1.69 -40.31 13.24
N GLU A 30 -2.96 -40.09 13.55
CA GLU A 30 -3.82 -39.24 12.72
C GLU A 30 -3.32 -37.79 12.76
N ALA A 31 -2.97 -37.26 13.95
CA ALA A 31 -2.41 -35.92 14.07
C ALA A 31 -1.14 -35.73 13.21
N LEU A 32 -0.21 -36.70 13.25
CA LEU A 32 1.00 -36.70 12.42
C LEU A 32 0.68 -36.74 10.92
N ASN A 33 -0.30 -37.55 10.51
CA ASN A 33 -0.70 -37.67 9.11
C ASN A 33 -1.33 -36.37 8.60
N THR A 34 -2.20 -35.74 9.40
CA THR A 34 -2.83 -34.46 9.07
C THR A 34 -1.81 -33.34 8.97
N ALA A 35 -0.90 -33.22 9.94
CA ALA A 35 0.17 -32.22 9.89
C ALA A 35 1.10 -32.44 8.68
N LYS A 36 1.44 -33.69 8.37
CA LYS A 36 2.26 -34.01 7.20
C LYS A 36 1.56 -33.62 5.89
N ALA A 37 0.27 -33.93 5.75
CA ALA A 37 -0.50 -33.55 4.58
C ALA A 37 -0.51 -32.02 4.38
N ALA A 38 -0.76 -31.27 5.46
CA ALA A 38 -0.73 -29.80 5.42
C ALA A 38 0.66 -29.25 5.06
N PHE A 39 1.75 -29.88 5.52
CA PHE A 39 3.11 -29.50 5.14
C PHE A 39 3.35 -29.74 3.65
N ASP A 40 2.98 -30.93 3.13
CA ASP A 40 3.17 -31.28 1.72
C ASP A 40 2.33 -30.39 0.78
N GLU A 41 1.17 -29.92 1.27
CA GLU A 41 0.28 -28.98 0.57
C GLU A 41 0.70 -27.50 0.72
N GLY A 42 1.60 -27.20 1.66
CA GLY A 42 2.06 -25.84 1.96
C GLY A 42 1.09 -25.00 2.81
N SER A 43 0.06 -25.62 3.39
CA SER A 43 -0.98 -24.97 4.20
C SER A 43 -0.71 -25.00 5.71
N ILE A 44 0.35 -25.69 6.15
CA ILE A 44 0.69 -25.83 7.58
C ILE A 44 0.96 -24.48 8.29
N TRP A 45 1.24 -23.41 7.55
CA TRP A 45 1.51 -22.07 8.07
C TRP A 45 0.32 -21.10 8.02
N ASP A 46 -0.85 -21.55 7.59
CA ASP A 46 -2.01 -20.68 7.33
C ASP A 46 -2.67 -20.10 8.58
N ASP A 47 -2.30 -20.58 9.78
CA ASP A 47 -2.84 -20.17 11.09
C ASP A 47 -4.38 -20.12 11.12
N THR A 48 -4.99 -21.30 10.94
CA THR A 48 -6.46 -21.45 10.88
C THR A 48 -7.03 -21.85 12.25
N PRO A 49 -8.33 -21.58 12.53
CA PRO A 49 -8.96 -22.06 13.76
C PRO A 49 -8.89 -23.59 13.94
N GLU A 50 -8.94 -24.34 12.85
CA GLU A 50 -8.89 -25.81 12.84
C GLU A 50 -7.46 -26.37 12.94
N MET A 51 -6.45 -25.58 12.53
CA MET A 51 -5.02 -25.89 12.65
C MET A 51 -4.24 -24.63 13.00
N PRO A 52 -4.28 -24.19 14.27
CA PRO A 52 -3.61 -22.95 14.68
C PRO A 52 -2.10 -23.12 14.66
N LEU A 53 -1.39 -22.08 14.23
CA LEU A 53 0.08 -22.05 14.27
C LEU A 53 0.51 -21.67 15.70
N LEU A 54 1.03 -22.65 16.44
CA LEU A 54 1.37 -22.49 17.85
C LEU A 54 2.80 -22.00 18.08
N TYR A 55 3.71 -22.37 17.18
CA TYR A 55 5.11 -21.97 17.21
C TYR A 55 5.69 -22.06 15.80
N ASP A 56 6.42 -21.05 15.37
CA ASP A 56 7.17 -21.02 14.12
C ASP A 56 8.40 -20.13 14.32
N ASP A 57 9.52 -20.74 14.65
CA ASP A 57 10.77 -20.03 14.84
C ASP A 57 11.99 -20.94 14.62
N TYR A 58 13.17 -20.32 14.61
CA TYR A 58 14.44 -20.99 14.50
C TYR A 58 15.14 -21.04 15.87
N ASP A 59 15.42 -22.25 16.36
CA ASP A 59 16.20 -22.46 17.57
C ASP A 59 17.69 -22.61 17.18
N GLU A 60 18.59 -21.86 17.83
CA GLU A 60 20.04 -22.04 17.67
C GLU A 60 20.46 -23.42 18.18
N VAL A 61 21.35 -24.09 17.45
CA VAL A 61 21.93 -25.34 17.91
C VAL A 61 22.94 -25.03 19.03
N GLU A 62 22.66 -25.50 20.25
CA GLU A 62 23.59 -25.37 21.39
C GLU A 62 24.94 -26.06 21.08
N GLU A 63 26.03 -25.48 21.60
CA GLU A 63 27.44 -25.92 21.41
C GLU A 63 28.12 -25.56 20.08
N GLU A 64 27.45 -24.87 19.16
CA GLU A 64 28.07 -24.45 17.91
C GLU A 64 29.00 -23.23 18.01
N THR A 65 29.99 -23.21 17.11
CA THR A 65 30.98 -22.14 17.04
C THR A 65 30.59 -21.16 15.94
N LEU A 66 29.91 -20.06 16.32
CA LEU A 66 29.72 -18.92 15.44
C LEU A 66 31.09 -18.47 14.89
N THR A 67 31.26 -18.49 13.57
CA THR A 67 32.53 -18.10 12.93
C THR A 67 32.36 -16.88 12.03
N PHE A 68 33.16 -15.85 12.27
CA PHE A 68 33.25 -14.68 11.40
C PHE A 68 34.35 -14.85 10.36
N ARG A 69 34.10 -14.37 9.14
CA ARG A 69 35.13 -14.26 8.10
C ARG A 69 34.90 -13.04 7.23
N VAL A 70 36.00 -12.43 6.79
CA VAL A 70 35.96 -11.45 5.69
C VAL A 70 35.76 -12.23 4.40
N VAL A 71 34.66 -11.95 3.70
CA VAL A 71 34.35 -12.60 2.42
C VAL A 71 34.73 -11.76 1.21
N ASP A 72 34.86 -10.44 1.38
CA ASP A 72 35.30 -9.55 0.30
C ASP A 72 35.90 -8.23 0.82
N THR A 73 36.66 -7.54 -0.03
CA THR A 73 37.12 -6.15 0.17
C THR A 73 36.71 -5.32 -1.05
N VAL A 74 35.91 -4.28 -0.83
CA VAL A 74 35.26 -3.52 -1.91
C VAL A 74 35.63 -2.05 -1.86
N GLU A 75 35.54 -1.38 -3.01
CA GLU A 75 35.68 0.08 -3.09
C GLU A 75 34.35 0.80 -2.83
N VAL A 76 33.23 0.15 -3.16
CA VAL A 76 31.85 0.62 -2.97
C VAL A 76 31.00 -0.54 -2.47
N TRP A 77 30.02 -0.26 -1.60
CA TRP A 77 29.10 -1.29 -1.13
C TRP A 77 28.27 -1.88 -2.29
N PRO A 78 28.04 -3.20 -2.32
CA PRO A 78 27.13 -3.79 -3.28
C PRO A 78 25.70 -3.33 -3.04
N GLU A 79 24.86 -3.45 -4.07
CA GLU A 79 23.43 -3.23 -3.92
C GLU A 79 22.84 -4.19 -2.87
N PRO A 80 21.89 -3.72 -2.03
CA PRO A 80 21.25 -4.58 -1.04
C PRO A 80 20.54 -5.78 -1.67
N ALA A 81 20.67 -6.94 -1.04
CA ALA A 81 19.93 -8.13 -1.44
C ALA A 81 18.41 -7.92 -1.27
N VAL A 82 17.61 -8.71 -2.01
CA VAL A 82 16.13 -8.63 -1.99
C VAL A 82 15.56 -8.77 -0.58
N CYS A 83 16.14 -9.63 0.27
CA CYS A 83 15.72 -9.77 1.67
C CYS A 83 15.87 -8.46 2.47
N ILE A 84 16.93 -7.68 2.22
CA ILE A 84 17.12 -6.37 2.85
C ILE A 84 16.12 -5.35 2.31
N LEU A 85 15.80 -5.40 1.01
CA LEU A 85 14.76 -4.56 0.43
C LEU A 85 13.38 -4.87 1.03
N ASN A 86 13.03 -6.15 1.18
CA ASN A 86 11.79 -6.57 1.82
C ASN A 86 11.74 -6.16 3.29
N ALA A 87 12.82 -6.36 4.06
CA ALA A 87 12.89 -5.91 5.45
C ALA A 87 12.69 -4.39 5.60
N ARG A 88 13.25 -3.60 4.67
CA ARG A 88 13.03 -2.14 4.62
C ARG A 88 11.58 -1.79 4.30
N ARG A 89 10.95 -2.53 3.38
CA ARG A 89 9.54 -2.34 3.02
C ARG A 89 8.63 -2.65 4.21
N ASP A 90 8.88 -3.75 4.92
CA ASP A 90 8.11 -4.14 6.11
C ASP A 90 8.25 -3.11 7.23
N ALA A 91 9.47 -2.61 7.45
CA ALA A 91 9.71 -1.54 8.42
C ALA A 91 8.94 -0.25 8.05
N ALA A 92 8.93 0.12 6.76
CA ALA A 92 8.18 1.28 6.28
C ALA A 92 6.66 1.08 6.42
N ALA A 93 6.14 -0.12 6.14
CA ALA A 93 4.73 -0.44 6.33
C ALA A 93 4.30 -0.31 7.80
N ARG A 94 5.11 -0.86 8.73
CA ARG A 94 4.85 -0.75 10.17
C ARG A 94 4.87 0.69 10.65
N GLU A 95 5.82 1.50 10.20
CA GLU A 95 5.89 2.91 10.56
C GLU A 95 4.72 3.70 9.96
N ALA A 96 4.26 3.37 8.75
CA ALA A 96 3.06 3.98 8.17
C ALA A 96 1.83 3.73 9.05
N CYS A 97 1.60 2.49 9.49
CA CYS A 97 0.51 2.15 10.41
C CYS A 97 0.61 2.91 11.74
N ARG A 98 1.81 3.03 12.31
CA ARG A 98 2.05 3.78 13.54
C ARG A 98 1.71 5.27 13.38
N LEU A 99 2.11 5.87 12.26
CA LEU A 99 1.83 7.27 11.95
C LEU A 99 0.34 7.50 11.69
N LEU A 100 -0.37 6.56 11.07
CA LEU A 100 -1.82 6.64 10.90
C LEU A 100 -2.55 6.64 12.25
N MET A 101 -2.17 5.74 13.17
CA MET A 101 -2.72 5.75 14.53
C MET A 101 -2.46 7.07 15.25
N LEU A 102 -1.27 7.63 15.10
CA LEU A 102 -0.93 8.94 15.67
C LEU A 102 -1.77 10.06 15.03
N ALA A 103 -1.91 10.07 13.70
CA ALA A 103 -2.72 11.04 12.99
C ALA A 103 -4.18 11.02 13.48
N GLU A 104 -4.76 9.83 13.68
CA GLU A 104 -6.11 9.72 14.25
C GLU A 104 -6.20 10.24 15.69
N ALA A 105 -5.18 10.01 16.51
CA ALA A 105 -5.14 10.58 17.86
C ALA A 105 -5.04 12.13 17.85
N LEU A 106 -4.26 12.70 16.92
CA LEU A 106 -4.17 14.15 16.69
C LEU A 106 -5.50 14.72 16.17
N ARG A 107 -6.15 14.05 15.21
CA ARG A 107 -7.46 14.44 14.66
C ARG A 107 -8.54 14.50 15.72
N ALA A 108 -8.52 13.57 16.67
CA ALA A 108 -9.44 13.52 17.80
C ALA A 108 -9.15 14.56 18.90
N GLY A 109 -8.14 15.42 18.72
CA GLY A 109 -7.72 16.41 19.70
C GLY A 109 -7.14 15.81 20.99
N LYS A 110 -6.75 14.53 20.98
CA LYS A 110 -6.21 13.83 22.15
C LYS A 110 -4.74 14.18 22.40
N LEU A 111 -4.04 14.64 21.37
CA LEU A 111 -2.63 15.04 21.38
C LEU A 111 -2.43 16.25 20.43
N GLY A 112 -1.43 17.07 20.73
CA GLY A 112 -0.76 17.91 19.73
C GLY A 112 -1.23 19.35 19.54
N THR A 113 -0.57 20.03 18.60
CA THR A 113 -0.81 21.42 18.18
C THR A 113 -1.31 21.49 16.72
N GLU A 114 -1.80 22.66 16.31
CA GLU A 114 -2.38 22.88 14.98
C GLU A 114 -1.37 22.57 13.86
N GLY A 115 -1.82 21.83 12.83
CA GLY A 115 -1.01 21.41 11.68
C GLY A 115 -0.15 20.14 11.87
N GLU A 116 -0.08 19.56 13.08
CA GLU A 116 0.61 18.29 13.30
C GLU A 116 -0.11 17.10 12.66
N TYR A 117 -1.45 17.15 12.57
CA TYR A 117 -2.25 16.12 11.91
C TYR A 117 -1.82 15.93 10.45
N GLN A 118 -1.85 17.01 9.66
CA GLN A 118 -1.53 16.93 8.23
C GLN A 118 -0.09 16.47 7.99
N ARG A 119 0.88 17.02 8.73
CA ARG A 119 2.29 16.60 8.63
C ARG A 119 2.49 15.11 8.93
N THR A 120 1.78 14.60 9.94
CA THR A 120 1.84 13.19 10.33
C THR A 120 1.22 12.30 9.25
N LEU A 121 0.09 12.71 8.68
CA LEU A 121 -0.56 12.01 7.58
C LEU A 121 0.32 11.96 6.32
N ASP A 122 0.95 13.09 5.95
CA ASP A 122 1.89 13.15 4.82
C ASP A 122 3.09 12.21 5.05
N GLN A 123 3.59 12.14 6.29
CA GLN A 123 4.66 11.21 6.64
C GLN A 123 4.20 9.76 6.54
N ALA A 124 2.99 9.44 7.00
CA ALA A 124 2.42 8.10 6.86
C ALA A 124 2.34 7.67 5.40
N TYR A 125 1.85 8.56 4.52
CA TYR A 125 1.79 8.31 3.08
C TYR A 125 3.16 8.04 2.46
N ARG A 126 4.19 8.82 2.83
CA ARG A 126 5.56 8.58 2.36
C ARG A 126 6.10 7.22 2.79
N MET A 127 5.85 6.81 4.04
CA MET A 127 6.29 5.51 4.55
C MET A 127 5.54 4.37 3.83
N ALA A 128 4.24 4.50 3.61
CA ALA A 128 3.47 3.54 2.82
C ALA A 128 4.03 3.43 1.38
N SER A 129 4.31 4.55 0.74
CA SER A 129 4.91 4.57 -0.61
C SER A 129 6.27 3.87 -0.68
N GLN A 130 7.11 4.04 0.35
CA GLN A 130 8.38 3.33 0.47
C GLN A 130 8.20 1.83 0.70
N ALA A 131 7.17 1.42 1.43
CA ALA A 131 6.81 0.00 1.59
C ALA A 131 6.48 -0.67 0.25
N PHE A 132 5.92 0.07 -0.69
CA PHE A 132 5.68 -0.41 -2.06
C PHE A 132 6.89 -0.24 -3.01
N GLY A 133 8.03 0.26 -2.52
CA GLY A 133 9.28 0.37 -3.28
C GLY A 133 9.74 1.79 -3.65
N GLY A 134 9.00 2.84 -3.28
CA GLY A 134 9.34 4.27 -3.49
C GLY A 134 9.52 4.70 -4.95
N PRO A 135 9.81 6.00 -5.21
CA PRO A 135 8.92 7.12 -4.89
C PRO A 135 7.60 7.02 -5.69
N GLU A 136 6.65 7.93 -5.44
CA GLU A 136 5.46 8.13 -6.26
C GLU A 136 5.77 7.90 -7.75
N VAL A 137 5.03 7.01 -8.40
CA VAL A 137 5.05 6.91 -9.85
C VAL A 137 4.66 8.30 -10.36
N GLN A 138 5.61 9.03 -10.98
CA GLN A 138 5.22 10.01 -11.98
C GLN A 138 4.45 9.22 -13.05
N GLY A 139 3.13 9.29 -12.99
CA GLY A 139 2.26 8.37 -13.71
C GLY A 139 1.50 7.38 -12.83
N ALA A 140 1.20 7.70 -11.56
CA ALA A 140 0.01 7.15 -10.91
C ALA A 140 -1.11 7.19 -11.97
N PRO A 141 -1.72 6.03 -12.31
CA PRO A 141 -2.59 5.96 -13.47
C PRO A 141 -3.64 7.05 -13.31
N ARG A 142 -3.66 7.98 -14.27
CA ARG A 142 -4.63 9.06 -14.23
C ARG A 142 -5.99 8.40 -14.44
N PRO A 143 -6.98 8.66 -13.57
CA PRO A 143 -8.32 8.13 -13.80
C PRO A 143 -8.77 8.58 -15.18
N ARG A 144 -9.15 7.62 -16.02
CA ARG A 144 -9.92 7.91 -17.23
C ARG A 144 -11.37 7.97 -16.79
N VAL A 145 -12.00 9.10 -17.09
CA VAL A 145 -13.40 9.34 -16.76
C VAL A 145 -14.17 9.47 -18.06
N VAL A 146 -15.22 8.67 -18.21
CA VAL A 146 -16.18 8.78 -19.30
C VAL A 146 -17.40 9.49 -18.75
N VAL A 147 -17.77 10.61 -19.38
CA VAL A 147 -18.94 11.41 -19.00
C VAL A 147 -19.92 11.40 -20.16
N GLY A 148 -21.12 10.86 -19.92
CA GLY A 148 -22.22 10.91 -20.88
C GLY A 148 -22.93 12.25 -20.80
N VAL A 149 -23.02 12.97 -21.92
CA VAL A 149 -23.70 14.28 -22.00
C VAL A 149 -24.80 14.22 -23.05
N GLU A 150 -26.02 14.58 -22.67
CA GLU A 150 -27.16 14.70 -23.57
C GLU A 150 -27.88 16.02 -23.29
N GLY A 151 -28.12 16.82 -24.34
CA GLY A 151 -28.85 18.08 -24.22
C GLY A 151 -28.22 19.11 -23.26
N GLY A 152 -26.91 19.05 -23.04
CA GLY A 152 -26.18 19.91 -22.10
C GLY A 152 -26.16 19.42 -20.66
N LEU A 153 -26.78 18.27 -20.36
CA LEU A 153 -26.82 17.69 -19.02
C LEU A 153 -25.96 16.43 -18.95
N VAL A 154 -25.25 16.28 -17.83
CA VAL A 154 -24.52 15.04 -17.51
C VAL A 154 -25.53 13.96 -17.12
N GLN A 155 -25.58 12.89 -17.91
CA GLN A 155 -26.47 11.74 -17.71
C GLN A 155 -25.83 10.65 -16.82
N GLY A 156 -24.50 10.63 -16.75
CA GLY A 156 -23.76 9.68 -15.94
C GLY A 156 -22.25 9.85 -16.10
N ALA A 157 -21.50 9.31 -15.14
CA ALA A 157 -20.05 9.29 -15.15
C ALA A 157 -19.51 7.95 -14.67
N SER A 158 -18.50 7.42 -15.35
CA SER A 158 -17.80 6.20 -14.95
C SER A 158 -16.30 6.39 -15.00
N SER A 159 -15.57 5.74 -14.12
CA SER A 159 -14.11 5.79 -14.08
C SER A 159 -13.47 4.41 -13.94
N ASP A 160 -12.22 4.31 -14.39
CA ASP A 160 -11.40 3.11 -14.19
C ASP A 160 -10.66 3.10 -12.85
N LEU A 161 -10.66 4.23 -12.13
CA LEU A 161 -10.07 4.40 -10.80
C LEU A 161 -10.95 5.33 -9.93
N PRO A 162 -10.98 5.17 -8.60
CA PRO A 162 -11.79 6.01 -7.72
C PRO A 162 -11.55 7.51 -7.93
N VAL A 163 -12.63 8.26 -8.18
CA VAL A 163 -12.58 9.72 -8.43
C VAL A 163 -13.87 10.38 -7.94
N ALA A 164 -13.78 11.65 -7.57
CA ALA A 164 -14.93 12.51 -7.34
C ALA A 164 -15.08 13.49 -8.52
N LEU A 165 -16.31 13.72 -8.99
CA LEU A 165 -16.61 14.58 -10.13
C LEU A 165 -17.58 15.69 -9.73
N ILE A 166 -17.16 16.94 -9.92
CA ILE A 166 -18.04 18.10 -9.84
C ILE A 166 -18.28 18.61 -11.26
N VAL A 167 -19.53 18.79 -11.62
CA VAL A 167 -19.96 19.43 -12.87
C VAL A 167 -20.30 20.87 -12.57
N ILE A 168 -19.75 21.78 -13.37
CA ILE A 168 -20.05 23.21 -13.28
C ILE A 168 -20.88 23.59 -14.49
N ASP A 169 -22.15 23.93 -14.25
CA ASP A 169 -23.06 24.39 -15.28
C ASP A 169 -23.09 25.92 -15.33
N TYR A 170 -22.54 26.46 -16.42
CA TYR A 170 -22.50 27.90 -16.67
C TYR A 170 -23.71 28.42 -17.46
N ASP A 171 -24.52 27.54 -18.07
CA ASP A 171 -25.68 27.93 -18.89
C ASP A 171 -26.98 27.92 -18.06
N MET A 172 -26.98 28.74 -17.01
CA MET A 172 -28.12 28.87 -16.11
C MET A 172 -29.21 29.72 -16.74
N ARG A 173 -30.47 29.23 -16.72
CA ARG A 173 -31.64 30.00 -17.19
C ARG A 173 -32.14 31.03 -16.16
N ASP A 174 -31.93 30.76 -14.87
CA ASP A 174 -32.27 31.65 -13.76
C ASP A 174 -31.18 31.64 -12.67
N PRO A 175 -30.54 32.78 -12.35
CA PRO A 175 -29.57 32.89 -11.25
C PRO A 175 -30.15 32.57 -9.86
N GLY A 176 -31.48 32.49 -9.71
CA GLY A 176 -32.16 32.11 -8.47
C GLY A 176 -32.06 30.61 -8.11
N ASP A 177 -31.64 29.74 -9.03
CA ASP A 177 -31.62 28.29 -8.88
C ASP A 177 -30.38 27.75 -8.13
N GLY A 178 -29.89 28.48 -7.13
CA GLY A 178 -28.77 28.03 -6.29
C GLY A 178 -27.38 28.29 -6.87
N ALA A 179 -27.26 29.27 -7.76
CA ALA A 179 -26.00 29.71 -8.35
C ALA A 179 -24.98 30.15 -7.28
N VAL A 180 -23.71 29.78 -7.49
CA VAL A 180 -22.58 30.20 -6.65
C VAL A 180 -21.48 30.81 -7.49
N GLN A 181 -20.62 31.61 -6.85
CA GLN A 181 -19.45 32.20 -7.51
C GLN A 181 -18.35 31.16 -7.66
N VAL A 182 -18.03 30.80 -8.91
CA VAL A 182 -16.96 29.85 -9.26
C VAL A 182 -15.70 30.58 -9.70
N PRO A 183 -14.56 30.37 -9.02
CA PRO A 183 -13.29 30.98 -9.40
C PRO A 183 -12.81 30.47 -10.77
N GLN A 184 -12.28 31.36 -11.59
CA GLN A 184 -11.81 31.05 -12.94
C GLN A 184 -10.27 31.00 -13.01
N SER A 185 -9.73 30.11 -13.85
CA SER A 185 -8.30 30.07 -14.14
C SER A 185 -7.90 31.34 -14.92
N GLY A 186 -7.05 32.19 -14.31
CA GLY A 186 -6.65 33.48 -14.90
C GLY A 186 -7.16 34.73 -14.17
N ALA A 187 -7.75 34.57 -12.99
CA ALA A 187 -8.36 35.58 -12.11
C ALA A 187 -9.83 35.93 -12.44
N GLY A 188 -10.62 36.18 -11.38
CA GLY A 188 -12.06 36.48 -11.46
C GLY A 188 -12.96 35.32 -10.99
N SER A 189 -14.27 35.54 -11.03
CA SER A 189 -15.29 34.54 -10.74
C SER A 189 -16.50 34.67 -11.68
N THR A 190 -17.22 33.58 -11.87
CA THR A 190 -18.43 33.52 -12.69
C THR A 190 -19.51 32.75 -11.94
N LEU A 191 -20.77 33.22 -12.04
CA LEU A 191 -21.90 32.52 -11.45
C LEU A 191 -22.19 31.23 -12.22
N ALA A 192 -22.33 30.12 -11.51
CA ALA A 192 -22.65 28.81 -12.06
C ALA A 192 -23.33 27.93 -11.00
N THR A 193 -24.00 26.88 -11.44
CA THR A 193 -24.50 25.82 -10.55
C THR A 193 -23.45 24.71 -10.46
N LEU A 194 -23.24 24.19 -9.25
CA LEU A 194 -22.33 23.07 -9.00
C LEU A 194 -23.15 21.84 -8.68
N ILE A 195 -22.87 20.75 -9.36
CA ILE A 195 -23.54 19.49 -9.15
C ILE A 195 -22.48 18.44 -8.83
N ASP A 196 -22.57 17.88 -7.63
CA ASP A 196 -21.79 16.69 -7.26
C ASP A 196 -22.42 15.47 -7.95
N HIS A 197 -21.60 14.74 -8.71
CA HIS A 197 -22.03 13.56 -9.43
C HIS A 197 -21.37 12.32 -8.87
N PHE A 198 -22.18 11.30 -8.60
CA PHE A 198 -21.68 9.97 -8.32
C PHE A 198 -20.99 9.41 -9.57
N VAL A 199 -19.82 8.81 -9.38
CA VAL A 199 -19.03 8.21 -10.44
C VAL A 199 -18.95 6.71 -10.21
N ASP A 200 -19.49 5.94 -11.14
CA ASP A 200 -19.43 4.48 -11.09
C ASP A 200 -18.00 3.99 -11.35
N LEU A 201 -17.48 3.11 -10.50
CA LEU A 201 -16.20 2.44 -10.74
C LEU A 201 -16.43 1.26 -11.71
N ASP A 202 -16.27 1.52 -13.00
CA ASP A 202 -16.45 0.52 -14.07
C ASP A 202 -15.28 0.55 -15.07
N PRO A 203 -14.17 -0.15 -14.76
CA PRO A 203 -13.00 -0.21 -15.63
C PRO A 203 -13.28 -0.87 -16.99
N GLY A 204 -14.26 -1.77 -17.07
CA GLY A 204 -14.61 -2.49 -18.29
C GLY A 204 -15.28 -1.57 -19.30
N PHE A 205 -16.34 -0.88 -18.87
CA PHE A 205 -17.03 0.13 -19.68
C PHE A 205 -16.07 1.24 -20.15
N VAL A 206 -15.23 1.75 -19.25
CA VAL A 206 -14.28 2.81 -19.59
C VAL A 206 -13.27 2.34 -20.65
N ALA A 207 -12.80 1.10 -20.57
CA ALA A 207 -11.88 0.55 -21.56
C ALA A 207 -12.52 0.42 -22.96
N GLU A 208 -13.77 -0.05 -23.04
CA GLU A 208 -14.51 -0.19 -24.30
C GLU A 208 -14.74 1.16 -24.99
N VAL A 209 -15.17 2.18 -24.24
CA VAL A 209 -15.38 3.53 -24.77
C VAL A 209 -14.07 4.16 -25.24
N TRP A 210 -12.98 3.96 -24.49
CA TRP A 210 -11.68 4.50 -24.87
C TRP A 210 -11.09 3.86 -26.13
N GLN A 211 -11.35 2.56 -26.35
CA GLN A 211 -10.94 1.86 -27.57
C GLN A 211 -11.74 2.30 -28.81
N ALA A 212 -12.92 2.89 -28.62
CA ALA A 212 -13.73 3.44 -29.70
C ALA A 212 -13.26 4.82 -30.18
N LEU A 213 -12.31 5.46 -29.47
CA LEU A 213 -11.71 6.71 -29.92
C LEU A 213 -10.84 6.46 -31.17
N PRO A 214 -10.93 7.32 -32.21
CA PRO A 214 -10.03 7.23 -33.34
C PRO A 214 -8.57 7.45 -32.87
N PRO A 215 -7.58 6.79 -33.50
CA PRO A 215 -6.18 7.07 -33.21
C PRO A 215 -5.86 8.53 -33.59
N ASP A 216 -5.07 9.20 -32.74
CA ASP A 216 -4.55 10.55 -32.95
C ASP A 216 -3.74 10.70 -34.24
#